data_AF-A0AAV1IK03-F1
#
_entry.id   AF-A0AAV1IK03-F1
#
_cell.length_a   1.000
_cell.length_b   1.000
_cell.length_c   1.000
_cell.angle_alpha   90.00
_cell.angle_beta   90.00
_cell.angle_gamma   90.00
#
_symmetry.space_group_name_H-M   'P 1'
#
loop_
_entity.id
_entity.type
_entity.pdbx_description
1 polymer ?
#
loop_
_entity_poly.entity_id
_entity_poly.type
_entity_poly.pdbx_seq_one_letter_code
_entity_poly.pdbx_strand_id
1 'polypeptide(L)'
;MSEEDDHVSSVDVTTHHAHGPASVSAQPDASAFDSSSDSKDQRGGTHAMSAKEKNKVAQRAYRERQKERQRQTEEQVRELTESVSALHRENEMLEQALQAAQARSVVGSGTLPAPGASAVAVILHLGELLPQYQLTQQDVATLTLAALADIWKRLVQALSLCIAEAERNPGGQLRKRAEALTQEACALLWALMDHNPQLMEDFAHANLEAPDVSGAARHADLSSQPAVMDIDLDAAQEGSLLETQHSLLGELQTLVDERNALCQQLNIIMDMEEHPGGAVSNYVQISDIVRQMQQKVEAMHACHCYHISHVYTQILAPMQVARLIVQSYPSSPDILALMSAPAQRQQGEAGGLPAVFLSVPPSDQPSSSAGPARPKLPSEWRIALSVPISQIRQSM
;
A
#
# COMPACT_ATOMS: atom_id res chain seq x y z
N MET A 1 27.39 38.48 41.61
CA MET A 1 27.37 39.51 40.54
C MET A 1 28.21 38.95 39.43
N SER A 2 27.56 38.17 38.58
CA SER A 2 28.15 37.53 37.40
C SER A 2 27.13 37.76 36.30
N GLU A 3 27.55 38.51 35.30
CA GLU A 3 26.80 38.93 34.13
C GLU A 3 26.49 37.69 33.27
N GLU A 4 25.21 37.51 32.93
CA GLU A 4 24.77 36.55 31.92
C GLU A 4 24.77 37.27 30.57
N ASP A 5 25.69 36.86 29.69
CA ASP A 5 25.73 37.25 28.28
C ASP A 5 24.72 36.41 27.48
N ASP A 6 23.65 37.07 27.04
CA ASP A 6 22.68 36.53 26.09
C ASP A 6 23.28 36.48 24.67
N HIS A 7 23.74 35.30 24.27
CA HIS A 7 24.09 35.00 22.89
C HIS A 7 22.82 34.72 22.08
N VAL A 8 22.31 35.76 21.39
CA VAL A 8 21.26 35.63 20.37
C VAL A 8 21.84 34.93 19.15
N SER A 9 21.46 33.66 18.95
CA SER A 9 21.77 32.87 17.76
C SER A 9 20.96 33.39 16.56
N SER A 10 21.64 34.07 15.65
CA SER A 10 21.12 34.47 14.33
C SER A 10 20.82 33.22 13.50
N VAL A 11 19.55 32.99 13.18
CA VAL A 11 19.12 31.94 12.26
C VAL A 11 19.22 32.48 10.83
N ASP A 12 20.17 31.96 10.07
CA ASP A 12 20.28 32.17 8.62
C ASP A 12 19.06 31.54 7.92
N VAL A 13 18.18 32.39 7.39
CA VAL A 13 17.09 31.99 6.51
C VAL A 13 17.65 31.88 5.10
N THR A 14 18.02 30.66 4.72
CA THR A 14 18.45 30.32 3.35
C THR A 14 17.23 30.26 2.45
N THR A 15 16.98 31.35 1.72
CA THR A 15 15.90 31.46 0.74
C THR A 15 16.19 30.57 -0.47
N HIS A 16 15.56 29.40 -0.54
CA HIS A 16 15.59 28.55 -1.75
C HIS A 16 14.86 29.24 -2.90
N HIS A 17 15.59 29.59 -3.95
CA HIS A 17 15.05 30.02 -5.24
C HIS A 17 14.26 28.88 -5.88
N ALA A 18 12.94 29.06 -5.96
CA ALA A 18 12.06 28.20 -6.74
C ALA A 18 12.36 28.36 -8.24
N HIS A 19 12.66 27.25 -8.90
CA HIS A 19 12.73 27.15 -10.35
C HIS A 19 11.37 27.54 -10.98
N GLY A 20 11.40 28.57 -11.81
CA GLY A 20 10.24 29.00 -12.60
C GLY A 20 9.90 28.00 -13.71
N PRO A 21 8.63 27.93 -14.14
CA PRO A 21 8.23 27.07 -15.25
C PRO A 21 8.79 27.60 -16.58
N ALA A 22 9.28 26.65 -17.38
CA ALA A 22 9.88 26.84 -18.68
C ALA A 22 8.94 27.63 -19.62
N SER A 23 9.44 28.78 -20.09
CA SER A 23 8.84 29.56 -21.16
C SER A 23 9.03 28.83 -22.48
N VAL A 24 7.95 28.27 -23.03
CA VAL A 24 7.92 27.68 -24.38
C VAL A 24 8.02 28.83 -25.39
N SER A 25 9.24 29.07 -25.87
CA SER A 25 9.54 29.96 -26.99
C SER A 25 9.06 29.31 -28.30
N ALA A 26 7.89 29.73 -28.78
CA ALA A 26 7.47 29.45 -30.14
C ALA A 26 8.35 30.25 -31.12
N GLN A 27 9.24 29.56 -31.83
CA GLN A 27 9.94 30.08 -33.01
C GLN A 27 8.96 30.15 -34.19
N PRO A 28 8.79 31.32 -34.84
CA PRO A 28 8.24 31.35 -36.19
C PRO A 28 9.39 31.16 -37.20
N ASP A 29 9.31 30.07 -37.96
CA ASP A 29 10.07 29.86 -39.19
C ASP A 29 9.58 30.88 -40.23
N ALA A 30 10.43 31.84 -40.58
CA ALA A 30 10.20 32.78 -41.65
C ALA A 30 11.43 32.81 -42.55
N SER A 31 11.45 31.91 -43.52
CA SER A 31 12.37 31.92 -44.65
C SER A 31 11.94 33.01 -45.65
N ALA A 32 12.80 34.02 -45.74
CA ALA A 32 13.21 34.76 -46.93
C ALA A 32 12.19 34.91 -48.08
N PHE A 33 11.54 36.08 -48.15
CA PHE A 33 11.18 36.69 -49.43
C PHE A 33 12.03 37.94 -49.62
N ASP A 34 12.91 37.86 -50.60
CA ASP A 34 13.88 38.87 -50.99
C ASP A 34 13.25 39.87 -51.98
N SER A 35 13.68 41.11 -51.83
CA SER A 35 13.83 42.14 -52.86
C SER A 35 12.62 42.90 -53.41
N SER A 36 12.70 44.21 -53.13
CA SER A 36 12.63 45.29 -54.11
C SER A 36 11.25 45.84 -54.47
N SER A 37 10.90 46.96 -53.83
CA SER A 37 10.33 48.09 -54.56
C SER A 37 10.58 49.39 -53.80
N ASP A 38 11.47 50.17 -54.39
CA ASP A 38 11.83 51.53 -54.06
C ASP A 38 10.61 52.43 -54.31
N SER A 39 10.05 53.03 -53.25
CA SER A 39 9.05 54.09 -53.35
C SER A 39 9.18 55.04 -52.18
N LYS A 40 9.96 56.10 -52.44
CA LYS A 40 9.86 57.41 -51.79
C LYS A 40 8.39 57.79 -51.60
N ASP A 41 7.95 57.87 -50.35
CA ASP A 41 6.79 58.69 -50.02
C ASP A 41 7.00 59.47 -48.72
N GLN A 42 7.25 60.77 -48.92
CA GLN A 42 7.28 61.80 -47.90
C GLN A 42 5.87 62.05 -47.37
N ARG A 43 5.36 61.18 -46.48
CA ARG A 43 4.19 61.47 -45.62
C ARG A 43 4.37 60.90 -44.20
N GLY A 44 5.56 61.10 -43.61
CA GLY A 44 5.96 60.53 -42.32
C GLY A 44 5.65 61.35 -41.05
N GLY A 45 4.70 62.29 -41.09
CA GLY A 45 4.44 63.19 -39.95
C GLY A 45 3.33 62.76 -38.98
N THR A 46 2.27 62.13 -39.47
CA THR A 46 1.05 61.85 -38.68
C THR A 46 0.95 60.41 -38.17
N HIS A 47 1.55 59.43 -38.86
CA HIS A 47 1.55 58.02 -38.43
C HIS A 47 2.49 57.74 -37.24
N ALA A 48 3.59 58.49 -37.11
CA ALA A 48 4.53 58.32 -36.01
C ALA A 48 3.95 58.75 -34.64
N MET A 49 3.05 59.74 -34.61
CA MET A 49 2.32 60.10 -33.39
C MET A 49 1.31 59.01 -32.99
N SER A 50 0.63 58.39 -33.95
CA SER A 50 -0.30 57.28 -33.71
C SER A 50 0.40 56.04 -33.12
N ALA A 51 1.61 55.70 -33.56
CA ALA A 51 2.37 54.57 -33.01
C ALA A 51 2.81 54.80 -31.55
N LYS A 52 3.25 56.02 -31.21
CA LYS A 52 3.60 56.39 -29.82
C LYS A 52 2.39 56.33 -28.89
N GLU A 53 1.22 56.73 -29.38
CA GLU A 53 -0.02 56.68 -28.61
C GLU A 53 -0.49 55.24 -28.38
N LYS A 54 -0.43 54.37 -29.40
CA LYS A 54 -0.69 52.92 -29.27
C LYS A 54 0.25 52.26 -28.26
N ASN A 55 1.53 52.62 -28.27
CA ASN A 55 2.50 52.08 -27.30
C ASN A 55 2.18 52.53 -25.86
N LYS A 56 1.81 53.81 -25.65
CA LYS A 56 1.37 54.30 -24.35
C LYS A 56 0.13 53.56 -23.83
N VAL A 57 -0.85 53.30 -24.70
CA VAL A 57 -2.06 52.54 -24.33
C VAL A 57 -1.71 51.09 -23.98
N ALA A 58 -0.87 50.43 -24.80
CA ALA A 58 -0.42 49.07 -24.52
C ALA A 58 0.37 48.96 -23.20
N GLN A 59 1.24 49.93 -22.91
CA GLN A 59 2.02 49.95 -21.67
C GLN A 59 1.13 50.21 -20.44
N ARG A 60 0.10 51.06 -20.56
CA ARG A 60 -0.92 51.23 -19.50
C ARG A 60 -1.71 49.93 -19.30
N ALA A 61 -2.20 49.30 -20.36
CA ALA A 61 -2.93 48.04 -20.29
C ALA A 61 -2.08 46.92 -19.66
N TYR A 62 -0.79 46.85 -19.97
CA TYR A 62 0.13 45.91 -19.35
C TYR A 62 0.27 46.14 -17.84
N ARG A 63 0.46 47.40 -17.41
CA ARG A 63 0.54 47.74 -15.98
C ARG A 63 -0.75 47.41 -15.23
N GLU A 64 -1.91 47.68 -15.83
CA GLU A 64 -3.20 47.32 -15.24
C GLU A 64 -3.38 45.80 -15.13
N ARG A 65 -2.96 45.02 -16.14
CA ARG A 65 -2.97 43.54 -16.04
C ARG A 65 -2.05 43.00 -14.96
N GLN A 66 -0.87 43.61 -14.76
CA GLN A 66 0.05 43.21 -13.69
C GLN A 66 -0.52 43.53 -12.31
N LYS A 67 -1.13 44.72 -12.15
CA LYS A 67 -1.85 45.07 -10.91
C LYS A 67 -3.01 44.12 -10.63
N GLU A 68 -3.80 43.78 -11.65
CA GLU A 68 -4.92 42.85 -11.49
C GLU A 68 -4.44 41.46 -11.11
N ARG A 69 -3.36 40.96 -11.72
CA ARG A 69 -2.74 39.69 -11.34
C ARG A 69 -2.25 39.72 -9.89
N GLN A 70 -1.59 40.80 -9.47
CA GLN A 70 -1.13 40.96 -8.10
C GLN A 70 -2.33 40.98 -7.12
N ARG A 71 -3.39 41.70 -7.46
CA ARG A 71 -4.62 41.77 -6.67
C ARG A 71 -5.26 40.38 -6.52
N GLN A 72 -5.33 39.60 -7.59
CA GLN A 72 -5.84 38.22 -7.55
C GLN A 72 -5.00 37.31 -6.66
N THR A 73 -3.66 37.43 -6.74
CA THR A 73 -2.78 36.64 -5.86
C THR A 73 -2.92 37.06 -4.39
N GLU A 74 -3.10 38.36 -4.11
CA GLU A 74 -3.34 38.86 -2.75
C GLU A 74 -4.70 38.38 -2.19
N GLU A 75 -5.72 38.29 -3.03
CA GLU A 75 -7.04 37.76 -2.67
C GLU A 75 -6.97 36.25 -2.37
N GLN A 76 -6.28 35.46 -3.21
CA GLN A 76 -6.06 34.03 -2.96
C GLN A 76 -5.29 33.77 -1.66
N VAL A 77 -4.25 34.55 -1.36
CA VAL A 77 -3.51 34.43 -0.10
C VAL A 77 -4.41 34.77 1.09
N ARG A 78 -5.29 35.77 0.97
CA ARG A 78 -6.26 36.11 2.02
C ARG A 78 -7.24 34.97 2.26
N GLU A 79 -7.85 34.42 1.21
CA GLU A 79 -8.79 33.30 1.30
C GLU A 79 -8.14 32.06 1.93
N LEU A 80 -6.92 31.70 1.52
CA LEU A 80 -6.18 30.58 2.11
C LEU A 80 -5.83 30.83 3.59
N THR A 81 -5.45 32.06 3.94
CA THR A 81 -5.15 32.43 5.33
C THR A 81 -6.41 32.33 6.20
N GLU A 82 -7.57 32.77 5.70
CA GLU A 82 -8.85 32.64 6.38
C GLU A 82 -9.24 31.17 6.58
N SER A 83 -9.07 30.33 5.55
CA SER A 83 -9.33 28.89 5.59
C SER A 83 -8.46 28.17 6.63
N VAL A 84 -7.15 28.43 6.63
CA VAL A 84 -6.21 27.86 7.63
C VAL A 84 -6.60 28.30 9.05
N SER A 85 -6.98 29.57 9.24
CA SER A 85 -7.42 30.06 10.54
C SER A 85 -8.73 29.41 11.02
N ALA A 86 -9.64 29.06 10.11
CA ALA A 86 -10.88 28.37 10.42
C ALA A 86 -10.63 26.92 10.83
N LEU A 87 -9.80 26.20 10.07
CA LEU A 87 -9.40 24.82 10.38
C LEU A 87 -8.64 24.71 11.71
N HIS A 88 -7.80 25.71 12.05
CA HIS A 88 -7.09 25.71 13.33
C HIS A 88 -8.07 25.79 14.51
N ARG A 89 -9.11 26.64 14.42
CA ARG A 89 -10.16 26.73 15.45
C ARG A 89 -10.97 25.43 15.57
N GLU A 90 -11.25 24.76 14.45
CA GLU A 90 -11.96 23.47 14.46
C GLU A 90 -11.13 22.38 15.13
N ASN A 91 -9.84 22.31 14.83
CA ASN A 91 -8.91 21.39 15.51
C ASN A 91 -8.84 21.64 17.01
N GLU A 92 -8.71 22.90 17.44
CA GLU A 92 -8.73 23.26 18.86
C GLU A 92 -10.05 22.84 19.55
N MET A 93 -11.19 23.01 18.87
CA MET A 93 -12.49 22.56 19.38
C MET A 93 -12.58 21.03 19.51
N LEU A 94 -12.07 20.29 18.54
CA LEU A 94 -12.06 18.82 18.57
C LEU A 94 -11.12 18.29 19.67
N GLU A 95 -9.93 18.88 19.83
CA GLU A 95 -9.01 18.53 20.91
C GLU A 95 -9.65 18.79 22.29
N GLN A 96 -10.33 19.92 22.47
CA GLN A 96 -11.07 20.21 23.70
C GLN A 96 -12.21 19.21 23.94
N ALA A 97 -12.95 18.82 22.90
CA ALA A 97 -14.01 17.82 23.01
C ALA A 97 -13.45 16.44 23.39
N LEU A 98 -12.30 16.08 22.85
CA LEU A 98 -11.61 14.81 23.13
C LEU A 98 -11.09 14.79 24.58
N GLN A 99 -10.48 15.88 25.06
CA GLN A 99 -10.08 16.03 26.45
C GLN A 99 -11.29 15.99 27.41
N ALA A 100 -12.40 16.63 27.06
CA ALA A 100 -13.62 16.59 27.86
C ALA A 100 -14.24 15.19 27.93
N ALA A 101 -14.17 14.42 26.84
CA ALA A 101 -14.61 13.02 26.81
C ALA A 101 -13.71 12.12 27.68
N GLN A 102 -12.39 12.31 27.61
CA GLN A 102 -11.42 11.60 28.46
C GLN A 102 -11.64 11.90 29.94
N ALA A 103 -11.85 13.17 30.31
CA ALA A 103 -12.10 13.56 31.70
C ALA A 103 -13.38 12.96 32.29
N ARG A 104 -14.43 12.77 31.47
CA ARG A 104 -15.69 12.12 31.91
C ARG A 104 -15.58 10.62 32.14
N SER A 105 -14.55 9.96 31.58
CA SER A 105 -14.35 8.51 31.69
C SER A 105 -13.83 8.06 33.07
N VAL A 106 -13.25 8.96 33.87
CA VAL A 106 -12.45 8.59 35.06
C VAL A 106 -13.26 8.38 36.36
N VAL A 107 -14.55 8.72 36.42
CA VAL A 107 -15.29 8.80 37.71
C VAL A 107 -16.26 7.63 38.00
N GLY A 108 -16.30 6.58 37.17
CA GLY A 108 -17.20 5.42 37.35
C GLY A 108 -16.53 4.16 37.91
N SER A 109 -16.20 4.11 39.20
CA SER A 109 -15.68 2.91 39.87
C SER A 109 -16.80 1.90 40.14
N GLY A 110 -16.94 0.93 39.23
CA GLY A 110 -17.73 -0.30 39.37
C GLY A 110 -17.25 -1.27 38.31
N THR A 111 -16.64 -2.38 38.72
CA THR A 111 -15.93 -3.37 37.90
C THR A 111 -16.77 -3.91 36.73
N LEU A 112 -16.67 -3.23 35.59
CA LEU A 112 -16.95 -3.72 34.24
C LEU A 112 -15.65 -3.55 33.44
N PRO A 113 -15.31 -4.49 32.53
CA PRO A 113 -14.10 -4.38 31.72
C PRO A 113 -14.12 -3.03 31.00
N ALA A 114 -13.04 -2.26 31.17
CA ALA A 114 -12.93 -0.90 30.67
C ALA A 114 -13.25 -0.88 29.15
N PRO A 115 -14.25 -0.11 28.69
CA PRO A 115 -14.50 0.10 27.28
C PRO A 115 -13.32 0.89 26.71
N GLY A 116 -12.34 0.17 26.17
CA GLY A 116 -11.05 0.73 25.73
C GLY A 116 -9.85 -0.20 25.92
N ALA A 117 -9.98 -1.32 26.64
CA ALA A 117 -8.94 -2.35 26.63
C ALA A 117 -8.91 -3.01 25.25
N SER A 118 -7.92 -2.64 24.42
CA SER A 118 -7.70 -3.25 23.11
C SER A 118 -7.59 -4.77 23.26
N ALA A 119 -8.32 -5.52 22.45
CA ALA A 119 -8.33 -6.98 22.53
C ALA A 119 -6.91 -7.54 22.30
N VAL A 120 -6.58 -8.62 22.99
CA VAL A 120 -5.30 -9.32 22.76
C VAL A 120 -5.34 -9.96 21.37
N ALA A 121 -4.42 -9.56 20.49
CA ALA A 121 -4.33 -10.07 19.13
C ALA A 121 -3.52 -11.37 19.06
N VAL A 122 -2.34 -11.38 19.71
CA VAL A 122 -1.43 -12.52 19.73
C VAL A 122 -0.69 -12.63 21.06
N ILE A 123 -0.45 -13.87 21.47
CA ILE A 123 0.31 -14.24 22.65
C ILE A 123 1.48 -15.10 22.19
N LEU A 124 2.71 -14.68 22.50
CA LEU A 124 3.93 -15.39 22.15
C LEU A 124 4.66 -15.84 23.42
N HIS A 125 5.02 -17.11 23.48
CA HIS A 125 5.84 -17.68 24.53
C HIS A 125 7.22 -17.89 23.93
N LEU A 126 8.13 -16.92 24.01
CA LEU A 126 9.44 -16.99 23.35
C LEU A 126 10.52 -17.75 24.18
N GLY A 127 10.12 -18.69 25.04
CA GLY A 127 11.03 -19.51 25.88
C GLY A 127 10.58 -19.61 27.33
N GLU A 128 11.14 -20.56 28.09
CA GLU A 128 10.77 -20.78 29.51
C GLU A 128 11.22 -19.66 30.45
N LEU A 129 12.26 -18.90 30.05
CA LEU A 129 12.89 -17.86 30.88
C LEU A 129 12.53 -16.43 30.45
N LEU A 130 11.81 -16.27 29.34
CA LEU A 130 11.47 -14.96 28.80
C LEU A 130 10.02 -14.59 29.16
N PRO A 131 9.73 -13.31 29.39
CA PRO A 131 8.37 -12.85 29.59
C PRO A 131 7.50 -13.21 28.38
N GLN A 132 6.28 -13.65 28.65
CA GLN A 132 5.25 -13.83 27.62
C GLN A 132 4.99 -12.48 26.95
N TYR A 133 5.09 -12.43 25.62
CA TYR A 133 4.71 -11.25 24.87
C TYR A 133 3.22 -11.34 24.57
N GLN A 134 2.45 -10.39 25.09
CA GLN A 134 1.04 -10.24 24.73
C GLN A 134 0.92 -8.95 23.92
N LEU A 135 0.62 -9.07 22.64
CA LEU A 135 0.40 -7.92 21.76
C LEU A 135 -1.10 -7.72 21.60
N THR A 136 -1.58 -6.55 21.96
CA THR A 136 -2.95 -6.09 21.66
C THR A 136 -3.08 -5.73 20.19
N GLN A 137 -4.32 -5.56 19.70
CA GLN A 137 -4.55 -5.08 18.33
C GLN A 137 -3.86 -3.73 18.08
N GLN A 138 -3.84 -2.85 19.09
CA GLN A 138 -3.16 -1.56 19.02
C GLN A 138 -1.64 -1.70 18.95
N ASP A 139 -1.07 -2.64 19.71
CA ASP A 139 0.37 -2.90 19.67
C ASP A 139 0.80 -3.40 18.28
N VAL A 140 0.00 -4.28 17.67
CA VAL A 140 0.28 -4.77 16.31
C VAL A 140 0.14 -3.66 15.26
N ALA A 141 -0.91 -2.83 15.37
CA ALA A 141 -1.14 -1.70 14.47
C ALA A 141 -0.03 -0.63 14.52
N THR A 142 0.66 -0.50 15.66
CA THR A 142 1.77 0.46 15.86
C THR A 142 3.16 -0.19 15.85
N LEU A 143 3.23 -1.50 15.59
CA LEU A 143 4.48 -2.23 15.55
C LEU A 143 5.38 -1.67 14.44
N THR A 144 6.68 -1.59 14.71
CA THR A 144 7.68 -1.17 13.71
C THR A 144 8.38 -2.38 13.12
N LEU A 145 8.98 -2.23 11.94
CA LEU A 145 9.75 -3.30 11.31
C LEU A 145 10.92 -3.78 12.17
N ALA A 146 11.62 -2.87 12.86
CA ALA A 146 12.72 -3.23 13.76
C ALA A 146 12.23 -4.09 14.94
N ALA A 147 11.12 -3.69 15.58
CA ALA A 147 10.53 -4.45 16.67
C ALA A 147 10.01 -5.83 16.20
N LEU A 148 9.40 -5.89 15.02
CA LEU A 148 8.98 -7.15 14.40
C LEU A 148 10.17 -8.05 14.09
N ALA A 149 11.26 -7.51 13.54
CA ALA A 149 12.48 -8.26 13.25
C ALA A 149 13.08 -8.89 14.52
N ASP A 150 13.10 -8.15 15.64
CA ASP A 150 13.55 -8.68 16.93
C ASP A 150 12.67 -9.83 17.45
N ILE A 151 11.34 -9.68 17.34
CA ILE A 151 10.38 -10.74 17.73
C ILE A 151 10.57 -11.97 16.83
N TRP A 152 10.64 -11.77 15.51
CA TRP A 152 10.78 -12.83 14.53
C TRP A 152 12.11 -13.58 14.68
N LYS A 153 13.22 -12.86 14.88
CA LYS A 153 14.54 -13.44 15.14
C LYS A 153 14.52 -14.34 16.38
N ARG A 154 13.86 -13.93 17.46
CA ARG A 154 13.69 -14.75 18.67
C ARG A 154 12.84 -16.00 18.41
N LEU A 155 11.75 -15.87 17.65
CA LEU A 155 10.93 -17.02 17.22
C LEU A 155 11.74 -18.04 16.42
N VAL A 156 12.49 -17.57 15.40
CA VAL A 156 13.35 -18.41 14.55
C VAL A 156 14.44 -19.10 15.37
N GLN A 157 15.08 -18.40 16.30
CA GLN A 157 16.06 -18.98 17.20
C GLN A 157 15.46 -20.07 18.10
N ALA A 158 14.29 -19.82 18.69
CA ALA A 158 13.59 -20.81 19.51
C ALA A 158 13.16 -22.04 18.70
N LEU A 159 12.65 -21.83 17.48
CA LEU A 159 12.27 -22.91 16.56
C LEU A 159 13.47 -23.75 16.15
N SER A 160 14.58 -23.13 15.75
CA SER A 160 15.77 -23.87 15.28
C SER A 160 16.35 -24.81 16.35
N LEU A 161 16.36 -24.38 17.63
CA LEU A 161 16.73 -25.23 18.76
C LEU A 161 15.77 -26.41 18.94
N CYS A 162 14.47 -26.19 18.79
CA CYS A 162 13.46 -27.24 18.97
C CYS A 162 13.48 -28.26 17.81
N ILE A 163 13.64 -27.80 16.55
CA ILE A 163 13.61 -28.65 15.35
C ILE A 163 14.74 -29.69 15.39
N ALA A 164 15.98 -29.27 15.67
CA ALA A 164 17.14 -30.16 15.66
C ALA A 164 16.99 -31.36 16.61
N GLU A 165 16.32 -31.16 17.75
CA GLU A 165 16.06 -32.22 18.73
C GLU A 165 14.75 -32.97 18.47
N ALA A 166 13.73 -32.29 17.95
CA ALA A 166 12.47 -32.91 17.53
C ALA A 166 12.68 -33.95 16.41
N GLU A 167 13.67 -33.74 15.54
CA GLU A 167 14.04 -34.71 14.50
C GLU A 167 14.69 -35.97 15.09
N ARG A 168 15.49 -35.83 16.15
CA ARG A 168 16.08 -36.98 16.86
C ARG A 168 15.04 -37.74 17.68
N ASN A 169 14.05 -37.03 18.20
CA ASN A 169 12.98 -37.61 19.01
C ASN A 169 11.59 -37.10 18.60
N PRO A 170 10.96 -37.71 17.56
CA PRO A 170 9.68 -37.27 17.02
C PRO A 170 8.50 -37.35 17.97
N GLY A 171 8.64 -37.95 19.16
CA GLY A 171 7.61 -38.00 20.21
C GLY A 171 7.91 -37.12 21.42
N GLY A 172 9.02 -36.39 21.41
CA GLY A 172 9.50 -35.59 22.55
C GLY A 172 8.71 -34.31 22.81
N GLN A 173 8.91 -33.72 23.99
CA GLN A 173 8.34 -32.42 24.37
C GLN A 173 8.77 -31.28 23.43
N LEU A 174 10.00 -31.35 22.90
CA LEU A 174 10.55 -30.33 22.01
C LEU A 174 9.84 -30.28 20.65
N ARG A 175 9.31 -31.40 20.16
CA ARG A 175 8.44 -31.40 18.98
C ARG A 175 7.15 -30.63 19.26
N LYS A 176 6.43 -30.98 20.34
CA LYS A 176 5.21 -30.26 20.73
C LYS A 176 5.46 -28.77 20.91
N ARG A 177 6.64 -28.44 21.44
CA ARG A 177 7.08 -27.06 21.59
C ARG A 177 7.32 -26.37 20.25
N ALA A 178 7.99 -27.02 19.30
CA ALA A 178 8.15 -26.50 17.95
C ALA A 178 6.78 -26.26 17.28
N GLU A 179 5.85 -27.21 17.39
CA GLU A 179 4.50 -27.09 16.85
C GLU A 179 3.73 -25.90 17.47
N ALA A 180 3.86 -25.70 18.78
CA ALA A 180 3.28 -24.53 19.46
C ALA A 180 3.90 -23.21 19.01
N LEU A 181 5.23 -23.14 18.90
CA LEU A 181 5.94 -21.95 18.40
C LEU A 181 5.57 -21.63 16.94
N THR A 182 5.37 -22.66 16.11
CA THR A 182 4.86 -22.48 14.74
C THR A 182 3.47 -21.85 14.75
N GLN A 183 2.56 -22.33 15.61
CA GLN A 183 1.22 -21.74 15.73
C GLN A 183 1.27 -20.29 16.20
N GLU A 184 2.16 -19.97 17.14
CA GLU A 184 2.41 -18.60 17.61
C GLU A 184 2.93 -17.70 16.49
N ALA A 185 3.89 -18.18 15.69
CA ALA A 185 4.41 -17.46 14.53
C ALA A 185 3.33 -17.21 13.48
N CYS A 186 2.53 -18.23 13.13
CA CYS A 186 1.39 -18.05 12.23
C CYS A 186 0.39 -17.03 12.80
N ALA A 187 0.07 -17.10 14.09
CA ALA A 187 -0.84 -16.14 14.74
C ALA A 187 -0.31 -14.70 14.69
N LEU A 188 1.02 -14.50 14.80
CA LEU A 188 1.63 -13.18 14.62
C LEU A 188 1.45 -12.68 13.18
N LEU A 189 1.71 -13.53 12.18
CA LEU A 189 1.51 -13.16 10.77
C LEU A 189 0.04 -12.82 10.48
N TRP A 190 -0.92 -13.57 11.03
CA TRP A 190 -2.34 -13.25 10.94
C TRP A 190 -2.68 -11.90 11.56
N ALA A 191 -2.18 -11.64 12.76
CA ALA A 191 -2.41 -10.37 13.43
C ALA A 191 -1.86 -9.19 12.62
N LEU A 192 -0.70 -9.36 11.96
CA LEU A 192 -0.14 -8.36 11.06
C LEU A 192 -1.02 -8.14 9.82
N MET A 193 -1.51 -9.21 9.18
CA MET A 193 -2.41 -9.06 8.01
C MET A 193 -3.71 -8.33 8.36
N ASP A 194 -4.21 -8.49 9.59
CA ASP A 194 -5.47 -7.89 10.05
C ASP A 194 -5.32 -6.44 10.53
N HIS A 195 -4.22 -6.15 11.24
CA HIS A 195 -4.07 -4.90 11.98
C HIS A 195 -2.95 -3.99 11.45
N ASN A 196 -2.03 -4.52 10.64
CA ASN A 196 -0.92 -3.76 10.07
C ASN A 196 -0.45 -4.34 8.71
N PRO A 197 -1.32 -4.34 7.67
CA PRO A 197 -1.00 -4.95 6.38
C PRO A 197 0.21 -4.30 5.70
N GLN A 198 0.44 -3.01 5.92
CA GLN A 198 1.62 -2.31 5.39
C GLN A 198 2.92 -2.86 5.99
N LEU A 199 2.97 -3.09 7.31
CA LEU A 199 4.12 -3.70 7.95
C LEU A 199 4.33 -5.14 7.46
N MET A 200 3.26 -5.87 7.18
CA MET A 200 3.36 -7.22 6.63
C MET A 200 3.95 -7.23 5.22
N GLU A 201 3.59 -6.25 4.38
CA GLU A 201 4.22 -6.03 3.07
C GLU A 201 5.71 -5.67 3.22
N ASP A 202 6.05 -4.73 4.11
CA ASP A 202 7.44 -4.36 4.37
C ASP A 202 8.24 -5.58 4.89
N PHE A 203 7.65 -6.39 5.77
CA PHE A 203 8.23 -7.63 6.28
C PHE A 203 8.45 -8.66 5.16
N ALA A 204 7.51 -8.79 4.22
CA ALA A 204 7.61 -9.71 3.09
C ALA A 204 8.81 -9.42 2.17
N HIS A 205 9.25 -8.17 2.14
CA HIS A 205 10.34 -7.69 1.29
C HIS A 205 11.64 -7.35 2.04
N ALA A 206 11.64 -7.44 3.37
CA ALA A 206 12.77 -7.05 4.20
C ALA A 206 13.79 -8.19 4.39
N ASN A 207 15.07 -7.81 4.44
CA ASN A 207 16.11 -8.60 5.08
C ASN A 207 16.19 -8.17 6.55
N LEU A 208 15.73 -9.04 7.46
CA LEU A 208 15.58 -8.72 8.88
C LEU A 208 16.91 -8.54 9.64
N GLU A 209 18.05 -8.92 9.05
CA GLU A 209 19.38 -8.62 9.61
C GLU A 209 19.92 -7.25 9.17
N ALA A 210 19.28 -6.59 8.20
CA ALA A 210 19.67 -5.27 7.70
C ALA A 210 18.44 -4.38 7.40
N PRO A 211 17.59 -4.06 8.40
CA PRO A 211 16.34 -3.33 8.18
C PRO A 211 16.55 -1.88 7.71
N ASP A 212 17.72 -1.29 7.99
CA ASP A 212 18.00 0.14 7.76
C ASP A 212 18.40 0.50 6.32
N VAL A 213 18.53 -0.47 5.40
CA VAL A 213 18.88 -0.22 3.99
C VAL A 213 17.64 0.26 3.23
N SER A 214 17.12 1.40 3.68
CA SER A 214 15.86 2.00 3.24
C SER A 214 15.95 2.53 1.81
N GLY A 215 15.06 2.03 0.95
CA GLY A 215 14.56 2.77 -0.22
C GLY A 215 15.03 2.32 -1.59
N ALA A 216 16.30 1.98 -1.79
CA ALA A 216 16.84 1.73 -3.14
C ALA A 216 16.88 0.26 -3.57
N ALA A 217 16.80 -0.69 -2.62
CA ALA A 217 16.98 -2.12 -2.87
C ALA A 217 15.69 -2.95 -2.67
N ARG A 218 14.50 -2.32 -2.73
CA ARG A 218 13.20 -3.02 -2.60
C ARG A 218 12.91 -4.03 -3.71
N HIS A 219 13.75 -4.08 -4.74
CA HIS A 219 13.76 -5.13 -5.77
C HIS A 219 15.01 -6.01 -5.64
N ALA A 220 15.36 -6.41 -4.42
CA ALA A 220 16.19 -7.60 -4.26
C ALA A 220 15.51 -8.71 -5.09
N ASP A 221 16.26 -9.22 -6.06
CA ASP A 221 15.77 -10.16 -7.06
C ASP A 221 15.16 -11.37 -6.34
N LEU A 222 13.82 -11.42 -6.23
CA LEU A 222 13.08 -12.49 -5.56
C LEU A 222 13.37 -13.85 -6.20
N SER A 223 13.91 -13.87 -7.43
CA SER A 223 14.39 -15.08 -8.09
C SER A 223 15.63 -15.71 -7.45
N SER A 224 16.30 -14.98 -6.55
CA SER A 224 17.53 -15.41 -5.87
C SER A 224 17.32 -15.98 -4.47
N GLN A 225 16.11 -16.42 -4.10
CA GLN A 225 15.90 -17.21 -2.88
C GLN A 225 15.98 -18.72 -3.18
N PRO A 226 17.17 -19.35 -3.14
CA PRO A 226 17.33 -20.79 -3.38
C PRO A 226 16.79 -21.67 -2.25
N ALA A 227 16.40 -21.11 -1.11
CA ALA A 227 16.18 -21.87 0.12
C ALA A 227 14.77 -22.46 0.32
N VAL A 228 13.76 -22.04 -0.46
CA VAL A 228 12.39 -22.59 -0.33
C VAL A 228 12.27 -24.03 -0.87
N MET A 229 13.32 -24.55 -1.53
CA MET A 229 13.28 -25.81 -2.27
C MET A 229 13.52 -27.08 -1.44
N ASP A 230 13.99 -26.98 -0.20
CA ASP A 230 14.38 -28.16 0.60
C ASP A 230 13.28 -28.67 1.55
N ILE A 231 12.02 -28.27 1.34
CA ILE A 231 10.89 -28.85 2.07
C ILE A 231 10.52 -30.19 1.43
N ASP A 232 10.61 -31.25 2.22
CA ASP A 232 10.12 -32.58 1.86
C ASP A 232 8.59 -32.55 1.69
N LEU A 233 8.11 -32.26 0.48
CA LEU A 233 6.69 -32.32 0.13
C LEU A 233 6.38 -33.72 -0.42
N ASP A 234 5.29 -34.32 0.06
CA ASP A 234 4.76 -35.52 -0.59
C ASP A 234 3.92 -35.17 -1.84
N ALA A 235 3.65 -36.17 -2.68
CA ALA A 235 2.90 -35.96 -3.93
C ALA A 235 1.48 -35.42 -3.71
N ALA A 236 0.85 -35.71 -2.56
CA ALA A 236 -0.49 -35.21 -2.24
C ALA A 236 -0.43 -33.73 -1.84
N GLN A 237 0.58 -33.33 -1.09
CA GLN A 237 0.86 -31.93 -0.75
C GLN A 237 1.19 -31.11 -1.99
N GLU A 238 2.05 -31.62 -2.89
CA GLU A 238 2.35 -30.96 -4.16
C GLU A 238 1.09 -30.73 -5.01
N GLY A 239 0.22 -31.75 -5.12
CA GLY A 239 -1.07 -31.61 -5.80
C GLY A 239 -1.98 -30.57 -5.14
N SER A 240 -2.05 -30.56 -3.81
CA SER A 240 -2.87 -29.61 -3.05
C SER A 240 -2.36 -28.17 -3.18
N LEU A 241 -1.03 -27.96 -3.21
CA LEU A 241 -0.41 -26.66 -3.44
C LEU A 241 -0.76 -26.12 -4.84
N LEU A 242 -0.69 -26.96 -5.87
CA LEU A 242 -1.06 -26.58 -7.24
C LEU A 242 -2.54 -26.23 -7.36
N GLU A 243 -3.41 -27.03 -6.75
CA GLU A 243 -4.85 -26.75 -6.74
C GLU A 243 -5.15 -25.43 -6.04
N THR A 244 -4.52 -25.18 -4.88
CA THR A 244 -4.64 -23.93 -4.13
C THR A 244 -4.14 -22.75 -4.96
N GLN A 245 -3.00 -22.90 -5.64
CA GLN A 245 -2.47 -21.87 -6.53
C GLN A 245 -3.44 -21.52 -7.67
N HIS A 246 -3.96 -22.53 -8.36
CA HIS A 246 -4.91 -22.32 -9.45
C HIS A 246 -6.20 -21.66 -8.96
N SER A 247 -6.67 -22.06 -7.77
CA SER A 247 -7.84 -21.46 -7.13
C SER A 247 -7.61 -19.98 -6.81
N LEU A 248 -6.49 -19.65 -6.13
CA LEU A 248 -6.08 -18.28 -5.82
C LEU A 248 -6.03 -17.41 -7.08
N LEU A 249 -5.34 -17.87 -8.12
CA LEU A 249 -5.18 -17.10 -9.36
C LEU A 249 -6.50 -16.90 -10.09
N GLY A 250 -7.36 -17.91 -10.15
CA GLY A 250 -8.69 -17.81 -10.76
C GLY A 250 -9.62 -16.84 -10.02
N GLU A 251 -9.57 -16.85 -8.69
CA GLU A 251 -10.34 -15.93 -7.84
C GLU A 251 -9.85 -14.49 -7.95
N LEU A 252 -8.52 -14.28 -7.86
CA LEU A 252 -7.93 -12.96 -8.03
C LEU A 252 -8.21 -12.38 -9.41
N GLN A 253 -8.13 -13.18 -10.48
CA GLN A 253 -8.47 -12.73 -11.82
C GLN A 253 -9.93 -12.24 -11.89
N THR A 254 -10.86 -12.98 -11.29
CA THR A 254 -12.27 -12.58 -11.24
C THR A 254 -12.46 -11.24 -10.54
N LEU A 255 -11.80 -11.03 -9.39
CA LEU A 255 -11.86 -9.77 -8.64
C LEU A 255 -11.23 -8.60 -9.41
N VAL A 256 -10.12 -8.85 -10.11
CA VAL A 256 -9.46 -7.86 -10.98
C VAL A 256 -10.36 -7.46 -12.15
N ASP A 257 -11.03 -8.41 -12.80
CA ASP A 257 -11.95 -8.14 -13.90
C ASP A 257 -13.14 -7.29 -13.43
N GLU A 258 -13.72 -7.62 -12.27
CA GLU A 258 -14.80 -6.84 -11.66
C GLU A 258 -14.36 -5.42 -11.30
N ARG A 259 -13.16 -5.26 -10.74
CA ARG A 259 -12.58 -3.94 -10.46
C ARG A 259 -12.34 -3.14 -11.75
N ASN A 260 -11.81 -3.78 -12.79
CA ASN A 260 -11.57 -3.12 -14.07
C ASN A 260 -12.89 -2.66 -14.71
N ALA A 261 -13.97 -3.44 -14.58
CA ALA A 261 -15.30 -3.03 -15.02
C ALA A 261 -15.84 -1.82 -14.24
N LEU A 262 -15.59 -1.73 -12.93
CA LEU A 262 -15.93 -0.54 -12.12
C LEU A 262 -15.13 0.70 -12.56
N CYS A 263 -13.83 0.56 -12.84
CA CYS A 263 -13.01 1.64 -13.38
C CYS A 263 -13.56 2.16 -14.73
N GLN A 264 -13.98 1.26 -15.61
CA GLN A 264 -14.59 1.63 -16.89
C GLN A 264 -15.90 2.41 -16.69
N GLN A 265 -16.75 1.97 -15.75
CA GLN A 265 -17.99 2.69 -15.40
C GLN A 265 -17.69 4.09 -14.85
N LEU A 266 -16.68 4.20 -13.98
CA LEU A 266 -16.27 5.48 -13.42
C LEU A 266 -15.81 6.44 -14.52
N ASN A 267 -14.97 5.97 -15.46
CA ASN A 267 -14.50 6.78 -16.58
C ASN A 267 -15.65 7.28 -17.45
N ILE A 268 -16.65 6.42 -17.75
CA ILE A 268 -17.84 6.83 -18.52
C ILE A 268 -18.61 7.96 -17.81
N ILE A 269 -18.76 7.88 -16.48
CA ILE A 269 -19.46 8.92 -15.70
C ILE A 269 -18.65 10.22 -15.69
N MET A 270 -17.33 10.13 -15.52
CA MET A 270 -16.44 11.28 -15.56
C MET A 270 -16.48 11.99 -16.92
N ASP A 271 -16.52 11.25 -18.03
CA ASP A 271 -16.67 11.82 -19.37
C ASP A 271 -18.01 12.56 -19.56
N MET A 272 -19.06 12.17 -18.83
CA MET A 272 -20.37 12.84 -18.86
C MET A 272 -20.41 14.13 -18.03
N GLU A 273 -19.58 14.27 -16.99
CA GLU A 273 -19.54 15.44 -16.10
C GLU A 273 -19.00 16.72 -16.75
N GLU A 274 -18.39 16.62 -17.93
CA GLU A 274 -18.00 17.80 -18.73
C GLU A 274 -19.21 18.69 -19.14
N HIS A 275 -20.45 18.21 -18.91
CA HIS A 275 -21.68 18.96 -19.17
C HIS A 275 -22.11 19.81 -17.96
N PRO A 276 -22.43 21.11 -18.14
CA PRO A 276 -22.85 22.01 -17.07
C PRO A 276 -24.24 21.58 -16.52
N GLY A 277 -24.22 20.78 -15.46
CA GLY A 277 -25.41 20.21 -14.80
C GLY A 277 -25.23 18.75 -14.35
N GLY A 278 -24.22 18.04 -14.87
CA GLY A 278 -23.98 16.62 -14.56
C GLY A 278 -23.33 16.36 -13.20
N ALA A 279 -22.44 17.26 -12.74
CA ALA A 279 -21.58 17.03 -11.57
C ALA A 279 -22.33 16.71 -10.27
N VAL A 280 -23.46 17.37 -9.99
CA VAL A 280 -24.23 17.10 -8.77
C VAL A 280 -25.06 15.81 -8.90
N SER A 281 -25.49 15.47 -10.11
CA SER A 281 -26.31 14.27 -10.36
C SER A 281 -25.51 12.97 -10.27
N ASN A 282 -24.21 13.03 -10.59
CA ASN A 282 -23.36 11.86 -10.70
C ASN A 282 -22.59 11.54 -9.41
N TYR A 283 -22.49 12.48 -8.46
CA TYR A 283 -21.77 12.30 -7.20
C TYR A 283 -22.17 11.02 -6.44
N VAL A 284 -23.48 10.74 -6.32
CA VAL A 284 -23.96 9.54 -5.62
C VAL A 284 -23.48 8.26 -6.33
N GLN A 285 -23.51 8.23 -7.66
CA GLN A 285 -23.05 7.08 -8.45
C GLN A 285 -21.53 6.89 -8.31
N ILE A 286 -20.76 7.98 -8.37
CA ILE A 286 -19.31 7.95 -8.14
C ILE A 286 -18.99 7.40 -6.75
N SER A 287 -19.67 7.91 -5.71
CA SER A 287 -19.49 7.44 -4.34
C SER A 287 -19.79 5.94 -4.20
N ASP A 288 -20.83 5.44 -4.87
CA ASP A 288 -21.16 4.02 -4.87
C ASP A 288 -20.15 3.15 -5.61
N ILE A 289 -19.58 3.64 -6.72
CA ILE A 289 -18.51 2.95 -7.44
C ILE A 289 -17.24 2.90 -6.60
N VAL A 290 -16.84 4.01 -5.99
CA VAL A 290 -15.65 4.08 -5.11
C VAL A 290 -15.79 3.11 -3.94
N ARG A 291 -16.97 3.07 -3.30
CA ARG A 291 -17.26 2.11 -2.22
C ARG A 291 -17.15 0.66 -2.70
N GLN A 292 -17.67 0.34 -3.89
CA GLN A 292 -17.53 -1.00 -4.47
C GLN A 292 -16.08 -1.33 -4.81
N MET A 293 -15.30 -0.39 -5.34
CA MET A 293 -13.87 -0.59 -5.61
C MET A 293 -13.11 -0.90 -4.32
N GLN A 294 -13.37 -0.17 -3.24
CA GLN A 294 -12.78 -0.46 -1.92
C GLN A 294 -13.12 -1.89 -1.46
N GLN A 295 -14.39 -2.29 -1.55
CA GLN A 295 -14.81 -3.65 -1.21
C GLN A 295 -14.10 -4.72 -2.05
N LYS A 296 -13.77 -4.45 -3.32
CA LYS A 296 -13.00 -5.38 -4.15
C LYS A 296 -11.54 -5.48 -3.74
N VAL A 297 -10.91 -4.38 -3.35
CA VAL A 297 -9.53 -4.40 -2.82
C VAL A 297 -9.47 -5.19 -1.51
N GLU A 298 -10.42 -4.96 -0.60
CA GLU A 298 -10.55 -5.71 0.65
C GLU A 298 -10.77 -7.22 0.37
N ALA A 299 -11.62 -7.56 -0.60
CA ALA A 299 -11.85 -8.95 -1.01
C ALA A 299 -10.59 -9.61 -1.61
N MET A 300 -9.78 -8.87 -2.38
CA MET A 300 -8.51 -9.37 -2.92
C MET A 300 -7.53 -9.68 -1.79
N HIS A 301 -7.40 -8.78 -0.82
CA HIS A 301 -6.58 -9.01 0.38
C HIS A 301 -7.03 -10.23 1.16
N ALA A 302 -8.34 -10.35 1.42
CA ALA A 302 -8.91 -11.49 2.13
C ALA A 302 -8.72 -12.82 1.38
N CYS A 303 -8.87 -12.81 0.05
CA CYS A 303 -8.58 -13.97 -0.81
C CYS A 303 -7.12 -14.42 -0.67
N HIS A 304 -6.17 -13.47 -0.75
CA HIS A 304 -4.75 -13.75 -0.57
C HIS A 304 -4.44 -14.32 0.83
N CYS A 305 -4.97 -13.70 1.88
CA CYS A 305 -4.87 -14.18 3.25
C CYS A 305 -5.37 -15.61 3.40
N TYR A 306 -6.56 -15.90 2.88
CA TYR A 306 -7.20 -17.21 2.99
C TYR A 306 -6.32 -18.32 2.41
N HIS A 307 -5.83 -18.14 1.18
CA HIS A 307 -5.02 -19.17 0.51
C HIS A 307 -3.66 -19.37 1.18
N ILE A 308 -3.00 -18.29 1.63
CA ILE A 308 -1.77 -18.42 2.44
C ILE A 308 -2.04 -19.18 3.75
N SER A 309 -3.17 -18.89 4.42
CA SER A 309 -3.59 -19.62 5.63
C SER A 309 -3.82 -21.09 5.38
N HIS A 310 -4.49 -21.40 4.27
CA HIS A 310 -4.81 -22.76 3.90
C HIS A 310 -3.51 -23.58 3.73
N VAL A 311 -2.48 -23.01 3.11
CA VAL A 311 -1.17 -23.67 2.99
C VAL A 311 -0.56 -23.98 4.36
N TYR A 312 -0.53 -23.00 5.27
CA TYR A 312 0.07 -23.19 6.60
C TYR A 312 -0.67 -24.15 7.51
N THR A 313 -2.00 -24.18 7.41
CA THR A 313 -2.85 -24.86 8.41
C THR A 313 -3.38 -26.21 7.93
N GLN A 314 -3.60 -26.37 6.63
CA GLN A 314 -4.24 -27.57 6.06
C GLN A 314 -3.30 -28.41 5.20
N ILE A 315 -2.37 -27.78 4.47
CA ILE A 315 -1.51 -28.51 3.53
C ILE A 315 -0.20 -28.93 4.19
N LEU A 316 0.51 -27.99 4.82
CA LEU A 316 1.79 -28.27 5.45
C LEU A 316 1.60 -28.82 6.86
N ALA A 317 2.38 -29.85 7.19
CA ALA A 317 2.52 -30.28 8.58
C ALA A 317 3.20 -29.18 9.41
N PRO A 318 2.86 -29.02 10.70
CA PRO A 318 3.45 -27.97 11.55
C PRO A 318 4.98 -27.97 11.60
N MET A 319 5.61 -29.15 11.49
CA MET A 319 7.07 -29.27 11.43
C MET A 319 7.66 -28.81 10.08
N GLN A 320 6.95 -28.99 8.96
CA GLN A 320 7.35 -28.44 7.67
C GLN A 320 7.28 -26.91 7.70
N VAL A 321 6.22 -26.34 8.31
CA VAL A 321 6.10 -24.89 8.51
C VAL A 321 7.22 -24.35 9.41
N ALA A 322 7.55 -25.06 10.49
CA ALA A 322 8.67 -24.70 11.38
C ALA A 322 9.99 -24.60 10.59
N ARG A 323 10.28 -25.62 9.76
CA ARG A 323 11.47 -25.64 8.90
C ARG A 323 11.46 -24.50 7.89
N LEU A 324 10.33 -24.27 7.23
CA LEU A 324 10.16 -23.16 6.29
C LEU A 324 10.50 -21.82 6.96
N ILE A 325 9.92 -21.54 8.13
CA ILE A 325 10.19 -20.30 8.88
C ILE A 325 11.68 -20.14 9.19
N VAL A 326 12.35 -21.21 9.62
CA VAL A 326 13.79 -21.17 9.95
C VAL A 326 14.66 -21.02 8.70
N GLN A 327 14.33 -21.73 7.62
CA GLN A 327 15.09 -21.72 6.36
C GLN A 327 14.95 -20.40 5.60
N SER A 328 13.81 -19.72 5.72
CA SER A 328 13.58 -18.44 5.05
C SER A 328 14.35 -17.29 5.71
N TYR A 329 14.77 -17.42 6.98
CA TYR A 329 15.51 -16.38 7.67
C TYR A 329 16.84 -16.05 6.97
N PRO A 330 17.16 -14.77 6.71
CA PRO A 330 16.60 -13.55 7.33
C PRO A 330 15.40 -12.93 6.63
N SER A 331 14.80 -13.59 5.64
CA SER A 331 13.60 -13.13 4.94
C SER A 331 12.32 -13.77 5.51
N SER A 332 11.16 -13.25 5.11
CA SER A 332 9.89 -13.92 5.36
C SER A 332 9.73 -15.19 4.51
N PRO A 333 8.95 -16.19 4.94
CA PRO A 333 8.54 -17.29 4.08
C PRO A 333 7.77 -16.83 2.84
N ASP A 334 8.21 -17.24 1.65
CA ASP A 334 7.51 -16.99 0.39
C ASP A 334 6.58 -18.18 0.04
N ILE A 335 5.33 -18.08 0.48
CA ILE A 335 4.31 -19.10 0.22
C ILE A 335 3.87 -19.13 -1.24
N LEU A 336 3.94 -18.00 -1.96
CA LEU A 336 3.60 -17.95 -3.38
C LEU A 336 4.65 -18.69 -4.21
N ALA A 337 5.94 -18.53 -3.87
CA ALA A 337 7.02 -19.31 -4.45
C ALA A 337 6.87 -20.80 -4.14
N LEU A 338 6.51 -21.15 -2.89
CA LEU A 338 6.27 -22.55 -2.50
C LEU A 338 5.11 -23.17 -3.30
N MET A 339 3.99 -22.45 -3.47
CA MET A 339 2.86 -22.92 -4.28
C MET A 339 3.22 -23.08 -5.76
N SER A 340 4.16 -22.28 -6.27
CA SER A 340 4.62 -22.33 -7.66
C SER A 340 5.66 -23.41 -7.93
N ALA A 341 6.35 -23.89 -6.90
CA ALA A 341 7.47 -24.82 -7.03
C ALA A 341 7.09 -26.15 -7.72
N PRO A 342 5.96 -26.81 -7.41
CA PRO A 342 5.61 -28.07 -8.07
C PRO A 342 5.38 -27.91 -9.59
N ALA A 343 4.79 -26.79 -10.02
CA ALA A 343 4.57 -26.51 -11.45
C ALA A 343 5.90 -26.35 -12.19
N GLN A 344 6.87 -25.68 -11.57
CA GLN A 344 8.20 -25.49 -12.15
C GLN A 344 8.97 -26.81 -12.27
N ARG A 345 8.86 -27.71 -11.28
CA ARG A 345 9.48 -29.06 -11.34
C ARG A 345 8.92 -29.89 -12.48
N GLN A 346 7.60 -29.90 -12.66
CA GLN A 346 6.94 -30.61 -13.77
C GLN A 346 7.35 -30.08 -15.15
N GLN A 347 7.59 -28.78 -15.28
CA GLN A 347 8.05 -28.17 -16.53
C GLN A 347 9.54 -28.43 -16.81
N GLY A 348 10.38 -28.47 -15.77
CA GLY A 348 11.83 -28.73 -15.92
C GLY A 348 12.17 -30.13 -16.43
N GLU A 349 11.38 -31.14 -16.03
CA GLU A 349 11.57 -32.52 -16.51
C GLU A 349 11.17 -32.72 -17.98
N ALA A 350 10.30 -31.85 -18.52
CA ALA A 350 9.83 -31.93 -19.90
C ALA A 350 10.80 -31.34 -20.94
N GLY A 351 11.95 -30.80 -20.52
CA GLY A 351 13.04 -30.42 -21.43
C GLY A 351 12.68 -29.36 -22.48
N GLY A 352 12.29 -28.15 -22.06
CA GLY A 352 12.21 -26.99 -22.97
C GLY A 352 11.32 -25.83 -22.47
N LEU A 353 11.88 -24.62 -22.49
CA LEU A 353 11.28 -23.30 -22.17
C LEU A 353 9.87 -23.07 -22.79
N PRO A 354 9.00 -22.20 -22.21
CA PRO A 354 9.40 -20.93 -21.57
C PRO A 354 8.70 -20.52 -20.27
N ALA A 355 9.43 -19.71 -19.51
CA ALA A 355 8.94 -18.83 -18.45
C ALA A 355 7.94 -17.81 -19.03
N VAL A 356 6.68 -18.20 -19.16
CA VAL A 356 5.57 -17.31 -19.56
C VAL A 356 4.34 -17.70 -18.75
N PHE A 357 4.29 -17.32 -17.47
CA PHE A 357 3.02 -17.35 -16.73
C PHE A 357 2.76 -16.10 -15.88
N LEU A 358 3.63 -15.09 -15.95
CA LEU A 358 3.35 -13.75 -15.41
C LEU A 358 3.11 -12.69 -16.50
N SER A 359 3.33 -13.02 -17.78
CA SER A 359 2.83 -12.20 -18.88
C SER A 359 1.37 -12.59 -19.13
N VAL A 360 0.45 -11.96 -18.38
CA VAL A 360 -0.96 -11.89 -18.78
C VAL A 360 -0.96 -11.37 -20.23
N PRO A 361 -1.42 -12.15 -21.23
CA PRO A 361 -1.46 -11.64 -22.59
C PRO A 361 -2.35 -10.39 -22.62
N PRO A 362 -1.95 -9.31 -23.31
CA PRO A 362 -2.82 -8.16 -23.47
C PRO A 362 -4.14 -8.63 -24.11
N SER A 363 -5.22 -8.51 -23.34
CA SER A 363 -6.55 -8.95 -23.74
C SER A 363 -7.13 -7.95 -24.73
N ASP A 364 -6.69 -8.03 -25.98
CA ASP A 364 -7.22 -7.25 -27.11
C ASP A 364 -8.32 -8.01 -27.89
N GLN A 365 -8.92 -9.06 -27.31
CA GLN A 365 -10.01 -9.77 -27.98
C GLN A 365 -11.40 -9.23 -27.57
N PRO A 366 -12.23 -8.78 -28.54
CA PRO A 366 -13.61 -8.40 -28.27
C PRO A 366 -14.41 -9.62 -27.79
N SER A 367 -15.01 -9.47 -26.62
CA SER A 367 -15.76 -10.47 -25.88
C SER A 367 -16.91 -11.09 -26.70
N SER A 368 -16.73 -12.34 -27.11
CA SER A 368 -17.80 -13.23 -27.59
C SER A 368 -18.49 -13.89 -26.38
N SER A 369 -19.81 -13.73 -26.29
CA SER A 369 -20.65 -13.94 -25.11
C SER A 369 -21.02 -15.40 -24.79
N ALA A 370 -20.06 -16.33 -24.81
CA ALA A 370 -20.28 -17.71 -24.40
C ALA A 370 -19.09 -18.25 -23.59
N GLY A 371 -18.93 -17.73 -22.36
CA GLY A 371 -17.89 -18.18 -21.45
C GLY A 371 -18.16 -19.60 -20.93
N PRO A 372 -17.11 -20.43 -20.72
CA PRO A 372 -17.24 -21.72 -20.07
C PRO A 372 -17.88 -21.55 -18.68
N ALA A 373 -18.62 -22.57 -18.24
CA ALA A 373 -19.30 -22.58 -16.96
C ALA A 373 -18.29 -22.22 -15.84
N ARG A 374 -18.51 -21.09 -15.16
CA ARG A 374 -17.68 -20.63 -14.05
C ARG A 374 -17.56 -21.77 -13.04
N PRO A 375 -16.35 -22.13 -12.57
CA PRO A 375 -16.21 -23.06 -11.47
C PRO A 375 -17.06 -22.54 -10.31
N LYS A 376 -17.86 -23.43 -9.71
CA LYS A 376 -18.67 -23.10 -8.54
C LYS A 376 -17.72 -22.87 -7.37
N LEU A 377 -17.32 -21.61 -7.25
CA LEU A 377 -16.74 -20.98 -6.08
C LEU A 377 -17.30 -21.63 -4.79
N PRO A 378 -16.43 -22.21 -3.92
CA PRO A 378 -16.87 -22.91 -2.72
C PRO A 378 -17.79 -22.02 -1.88
N SER A 379 -18.91 -22.52 -1.34
CA SER A 379 -19.85 -21.66 -0.62
C SER A 379 -19.25 -21.02 0.64
N GLU A 380 -18.18 -21.61 1.17
CA GLU A 380 -17.50 -21.17 2.39
C GLU A 380 -16.74 -19.83 2.26
N TRP A 381 -16.15 -19.48 1.10
CA TRP A 381 -15.42 -18.20 1.00
C TRP A 381 -16.36 -16.99 0.90
N ARG A 382 -17.58 -17.14 0.38
CA ARG A 382 -18.55 -16.03 0.35
C ARG A 382 -18.96 -15.62 1.77
N ILE A 383 -18.94 -16.56 2.71
CA ILE A 383 -19.14 -16.29 4.13
C ILE A 383 -17.90 -15.60 4.69
N ALA A 384 -16.70 -16.10 4.36
CA ALA A 384 -15.43 -15.49 4.76
C ALA A 384 -15.26 -14.02 4.30
N LEU A 385 -15.77 -13.62 3.13
CA LEU A 385 -15.75 -12.22 2.68
C LEU A 385 -16.70 -11.28 3.43
N SER A 386 -17.72 -11.84 4.08
CA SER A 386 -18.66 -11.05 4.90
C SER A 386 -18.25 -10.96 6.37
N VAL A 387 -17.16 -11.63 6.73
CA VAL A 387 -16.73 -11.90 8.09
C VAL A 387 -15.30 -11.37 8.26
N PRO A 388 -14.99 -10.59 9.31
CA PRO A 388 -13.62 -10.14 9.57
C PRO A 388 -12.66 -11.34 9.60
N ILE A 389 -11.45 -11.21 9.05
CA ILE A 389 -10.46 -12.31 8.99
C ILE A 389 -10.23 -12.95 10.37
N SER A 390 -10.21 -12.14 11.43
CA SER A 390 -10.22 -12.57 12.83
C SER A 390 -11.28 -13.61 13.24
N GLN A 391 -12.42 -13.67 12.56
CA GLN A 391 -13.49 -14.67 12.81
C GLN A 391 -13.30 -15.93 11.96
N ILE A 392 -12.69 -15.84 10.77
CA ILE A 392 -12.26 -17.02 9.99
C ILE A 392 -11.31 -17.87 10.86
N ARG A 393 -10.42 -17.22 11.61
CA ARG A 393 -9.51 -17.85 12.57
C ARG A 393 -10.20 -18.70 13.64
N GLN A 394 -11.42 -18.36 14.05
CA GLN A 394 -12.13 -19.14 15.09
C GLN A 394 -12.80 -20.41 14.54
N SER A 395 -12.93 -20.49 13.22
CA SER A 395 -13.57 -21.62 12.52
C SER A 395 -12.58 -22.64 11.95
N MET A 396 -11.30 -22.26 11.85
CA MET A 396 -10.17 -23.11 11.49
C MET A 396 -9.48 -23.61 12.75
#